data_AF-N9PVS7-F1
#
_entry.id   AF-N9PVS7-F1
#
_cell.length_a   1.000
_cell.length_b   1.000
_cell.length_c   1.000
_cell.angle_alpha   90.00
_cell.angle_beta   90.00
_cell.angle_gamma   90.00
#
_symmetry.space_group_name_H-M   'P 1'
#
loop_
_entity.id
_entity.type
_entity.pdbx_description
1 polymer ?
#
loop_
_entity_poly.entity_id
_entity_poly.type
_entity_poly.pdbx_seq_one_letter_code
_entity_poly.pdbx_strand_id
1 'polypeptide(L)'
;MKFNKMTIDQINWQKDNFENIQTAWEGDFWDRRRLGEQLTNYVDRLQCGAVLALDARWGEGKTWFVRHWAKHLDDTKHNVIYLDAFANDYLDDPFLTIAAEISQAFKDSDEIGIEEINDFNSKTASVLIYN
;
A
#
# COMPACT_ATOMS: atom_id res chain seq x y z
N MET A 1 -15.69 -10.09 51.99
CA MET A 1 -15.42 -10.75 50.70
C MET A 1 -15.33 -9.66 49.63
N LYS A 2 -14.13 -9.28 49.19
CA LYS A 2 -13.93 -8.23 48.18
C LYS A 2 -14.01 -8.89 46.79
N PHE A 3 -15.04 -8.57 46.02
CA PHE A 3 -15.11 -8.99 44.62
C PHE A 3 -14.10 -8.16 43.82
N ASN A 4 -13.07 -8.83 43.30
CA ASN A 4 -12.12 -8.21 42.41
C ASN A 4 -12.83 -8.02 41.07
N LYS A 5 -13.01 -6.75 40.65
CA LYS A 5 -13.64 -6.42 39.38
C LYS A 5 -12.64 -6.80 38.29
N MET A 6 -12.89 -7.90 37.58
CA MET A 6 -12.15 -8.25 36.38
C MET A 6 -12.37 -7.11 35.39
N THR A 7 -11.33 -6.30 35.16
CA THR A 7 -11.29 -5.34 34.07
C THR A 7 -11.31 -6.15 32.78
N ILE A 8 -12.47 -6.17 32.13
CA ILE A 8 -12.57 -6.58 30.73
C ILE A 8 -11.82 -5.48 29.97
N ASP A 9 -10.68 -5.82 29.37
CA ASP A 9 -10.02 -4.95 28.40
C ASP A 9 -11.03 -4.65 27.31
N GLN A 10 -11.58 -3.43 27.34
CA GLN A 10 -12.49 -2.97 26.31
C GLN A 10 -11.70 -2.99 25.01
N ILE A 11 -12.13 -3.83 24.07
CA ILE A 11 -11.59 -3.84 22.70
C ILE A 11 -11.61 -2.39 22.23
N ASN A 12 -10.45 -1.83 21.91
CA ASN A 12 -10.35 -0.47 21.43
C ASN A 12 -10.95 -0.43 20.01
N TRP A 13 -12.21 -0.01 19.88
CA TRP A 13 -12.90 0.19 18.59
C TRP A 13 -12.44 1.47 17.88
N GLN A 14 -11.16 1.81 17.95
CA GLN A 14 -10.63 2.82 17.05
C GLN A 14 -10.75 2.26 15.64
N LYS A 15 -11.53 2.94 14.79
CA LYS A 15 -11.51 2.65 13.36
C LYS A 15 -10.08 2.82 12.88
N ASP A 16 -9.56 1.80 12.21
CA ASP A 16 -8.23 1.87 11.60
C ASP A 16 -8.14 3.14 10.74
N ASN A 17 -7.17 4.00 11.04
CA ASN A 17 -6.84 5.09 10.15
C ASN A 17 -5.99 4.54 9.02
N PHE A 18 -6.67 3.98 8.02
CA PHE A 18 -6.04 3.36 6.86
C PHE A 18 -5.16 4.31 6.04
N GLU A 19 -5.36 5.62 6.17
CA GLU A 19 -4.56 6.63 5.47
C GLU A 19 -3.27 6.98 6.20
N ASN A 20 -3.09 6.51 7.45
CA ASN A 20 -1.88 6.80 8.20
C ASN A 20 -1.49 5.64 9.14
N ILE A 21 -1.07 4.52 8.56
CA ILE A 21 -0.55 3.37 9.30
C ILE A 21 0.89 3.69 9.73
N GLN A 22 1.12 3.85 11.02
CA GLN A 22 2.44 4.16 11.58
C GLN A 22 3.32 2.91 11.70
N THR A 23 2.73 1.80 12.14
CA THR A 23 3.43 0.53 12.37
C THR A 23 2.80 -0.58 11.55
N ALA A 24 3.59 -1.24 10.70
CA ALA A 24 3.12 -2.41 9.96
C ALA A 24 2.62 -3.51 10.91
N TRP A 25 1.52 -4.18 10.52
CA TRP A 25 0.88 -5.27 11.27
C TRP A 25 0.41 -4.95 12.70
N GLU A 26 0.32 -3.66 13.07
CA GLU A 26 -0.29 -3.28 14.35
C GLU A 26 -1.74 -3.80 14.43
N GLY A 27 -2.06 -4.53 15.50
CA GLY A 27 -3.37 -5.14 15.67
C GLY A 27 -3.63 -6.40 14.82
N ASP A 28 -2.60 -7.09 14.32
CA ASP A 28 -2.79 -8.34 13.57
C ASP A 28 -3.34 -9.48 14.44
N PHE A 29 -4.66 -9.66 14.41
CA PHE A 29 -5.36 -10.74 15.14
C PHE A 29 -5.28 -12.11 14.45
N TRP A 30 -4.94 -12.17 13.16
CA TRP A 30 -5.13 -13.37 12.33
C TRP A 30 -3.81 -13.92 11.74
N ASP A 31 -2.66 -13.50 12.27
CA ASP A 31 -1.33 -13.90 11.79
C ASP A 31 -1.15 -13.64 10.27
N ARG A 32 -1.69 -12.51 9.80
CA ARG A 32 -1.58 -12.09 8.40
C ARG A 32 -0.19 -11.60 8.05
N ARG A 33 0.57 -11.11 9.04
CA ARG A 33 1.98 -10.76 8.88
C ARG A 33 2.76 -11.89 8.22
N ARG A 34 2.55 -13.14 8.64
CA ARG A 34 3.23 -14.30 8.06
C ARG A 34 2.97 -14.44 6.56
N LEU A 35 1.74 -14.20 6.10
CA LEU A 35 1.41 -14.18 4.68
C LEU A 35 2.10 -13.02 3.97
N GLY A 36 2.09 -11.82 4.57
CA GLY A 36 2.77 -10.64 4.03
C GLY A 36 4.28 -10.86 3.85
N GLU A 37 4.96 -11.44 4.84
CA GLU A 37 6.38 -11.78 4.77
C GLU A 37 6.66 -12.83 3.69
N GLN A 38 5.79 -13.84 3.53
CA GLN A 38 5.93 -14.84 2.46
C GLN A 38 5.78 -14.24 1.07
N LEU A 39 4.81 -13.35 0.87
CA LEU A 39 4.60 -12.64 -0.39
C LEU A 39 5.75 -11.68 -0.70
N THR A 40 6.25 -10.96 0.31
CA THR A 40 7.43 -10.07 0.18
C THR A 40 8.63 -10.87 -0.31
N ASN A 41 8.98 -11.95 0.38
CA ASN A 41 10.08 -12.83 -0.03
C ASN A 41 9.88 -13.43 -1.43
N TYR A 42 8.63 -13.62 -1.88
CA TYR A 42 8.35 -14.07 -3.24
C TYR A 42 8.63 -12.96 -4.25
N VAL A 43 8.15 -11.74 -3.98
CA VAL A 43 8.36 -10.56 -4.82
C VAL A 43 9.85 -10.24 -4.96
N ASP A 44 10.62 -10.29 -3.88
CA ASP A 44 12.07 -10.00 -3.87
C ASP A 44 12.89 -10.93 -4.76
N ARG A 45 12.38 -12.15 -5.01
CA ARG A 45 13.04 -13.15 -5.85
C ARG A 45 12.68 -13.02 -7.33
N LEU A 46 11.65 -12.24 -7.67
CA LEU A 46 11.23 -12.06 -9.06
C LEU A 46 12.34 -11.34 -9.84
N GLN A 47 12.70 -11.92 -10.98
CA GLN A 47 13.72 -11.36 -11.88
C GLN A 47 13.11 -10.47 -12.98
N CYS A 48 11.78 -10.39 -13.03
CA CYS A 48 11.02 -9.62 -14.01
C CYS A 48 9.74 -9.09 -13.38
N GLY A 49 9.11 -8.10 -14.02
CA GLY A 49 7.81 -7.58 -13.60
C GLY A 49 6.76 -8.68 -13.58
N ALA A 50 5.98 -8.73 -12.50
CA ALA A 50 4.89 -9.69 -12.33
C ALA A 50 3.64 -9.01 -11.78
N VAL A 51 2.50 -9.65 -12.00
CA VAL A 51 1.21 -9.24 -11.43
C VAL A 51 0.75 -10.30 -10.45
N LEU A 52 0.48 -9.89 -9.20
CA LEU A 52 -0.09 -10.75 -8.16
C LEU A 52 -1.54 -10.36 -7.93
N ALA A 53 -2.45 -11.33 -8.07
CA ALA A 53 -3.85 -11.17 -7.73
C ALA A 53 -4.11 -11.79 -6.35
N LEU A 54 -4.61 -11.00 -5.41
CA LEU A 54 -5.02 -11.45 -4.07
C LEU A 54 -6.55 -11.52 -4.00
N ASP A 55 -7.10 -12.72 -3.87
CA ASP A 55 -8.54 -12.93 -3.76
C ASP A 55 -8.95 -13.39 -2.34
N ALA A 56 -10.12 -12.91 -1.89
CA ALA A 56 -10.81 -13.40 -0.69
C ALA A 56 -12.26 -12.88 -0.67
N ARG A 57 -13.09 -13.35 0.25
CA ARG A 57 -14.50 -12.90 0.38
C ARG A 57 -14.65 -11.47 0.90
N TRP A 58 -15.79 -10.83 0.62
CA TRP A 58 -16.11 -9.52 1.19
C TRP A 58 -16.06 -9.56 2.72
N GLY A 59 -15.49 -8.54 3.35
CA GLY A 59 -15.35 -8.47 4.82
C GLY A 59 -14.17 -9.24 5.40
N GLU A 60 -13.42 -10.01 4.61
CA GLU A 60 -12.21 -10.74 5.07
C GLU A 60 -10.99 -9.83 5.25
N GLY A 61 -11.15 -8.51 5.42
CA GLY A 61 -10.04 -7.59 5.70
C GLY A 61 -8.98 -7.47 4.58
N LYS A 62 -9.35 -7.59 3.31
CA LYS A 62 -8.43 -7.42 2.17
C LYS A 62 -7.76 -6.05 2.18
N THR A 63 -8.53 -4.99 2.31
CA THR A 63 -8.04 -3.60 2.39
C THR A 63 -7.06 -3.42 3.55
N TRP A 64 -7.40 -3.95 4.73
CA TRP A 64 -6.51 -3.95 5.89
C TRP A 64 -5.18 -4.63 5.55
N PHE A 65 -5.23 -5.83 4.97
CA PHE A 65 -4.04 -6.60 4.63
C PHE A 65 -3.13 -5.86 3.65
N VAL A 66 -3.67 -5.37 2.53
CA VAL A 66 -2.83 -4.72 1.50
C VAL A 66 -2.24 -3.39 1.98
N ARG A 67 -2.94 -2.65 2.85
CA ARG A 67 -2.41 -1.40 3.41
C ARG A 67 -1.33 -1.64 4.46
N HIS A 68 -1.50 -2.63 5.36
CA HIS A 68 -0.43 -3.02 6.28
C HIS A 68 0.76 -3.66 5.53
N TRP A 69 0.51 -4.38 4.45
CA TRP A 69 1.58 -4.92 3.61
C TRP A 69 2.33 -3.81 2.87
N ALA A 70 1.63 -2.80 2.34
CA ALA A 70 2.26 -1.61 1.76
C ALA A 70 3.17 -0.90 2.78
N LYS A 71 2.70 -0.72 4.02
CA LYS A 71 3.54 -0.16 5.10
C LYS A 71 4.74 -1.04 5.43
N HIS A 72 4.58 -2.35 5.44
CA HIS A 72 5.68 -3.30 5.67
C HIS A 72 6.74 -3.22 4.58
N LEU A 73 6.33 -3.08 3.32
CA LEU A 73 7.22 -2.93 2.18
C LEU A 73 7.99 -1.60 2.26
N ASP A 74 7.31 -0.51 2.62
CA ASP A 74 7.92 0.80 2.91
C ASP A 74 8.96 0.72 4.05
N ASP A 75 8.61 0.09 5.18
CA ASP A 75 9.53 -0.16 6.31
C ASP A 75 10.77 -0.97 5.91
N THR A 76 10.65 -1.79 4.85
CA THR A 76 11.72 -2.63 4.31
C THR A 76 12.40 -2.01 3.09
N LYS A 77 12.22 -0.71 2.86
CA LYS A 77 12.86 0.11 1.81
C LYS A 77 12.45 -0.24 0.38
N HIS A 78 11.23 -0.76 0.19
CA HIS A 78 10.67 -0.89 -1.13
C HIS A 78 9.97 0.42 -1.53
N ASN A 79 10.09 0.81 -2.80
CA ASN A 79 9.28 1.88 -3.36
C ASN A 79 7.86 1.34 -3.61
N VAL A 80 6.88 1.83 -2.85
CA VAL A 80 5.50 1.33 -2.88
C VAL A 80 4.56 2.43 -3.30
N ILE A 81 3.69 2.12 -4.26
CA ILE A 81 2.56 2.97 -4.63
C ILE A 81 1.29 2.19 -4.31
N TYR A 82 0.44 2.76 -3.46
CA TYR A 82 -0.88 2.21 -3.18
C TYR A 82 -1.93 3.01 -3.94
N LEU A 83 -2.71 2.33 -4.77
CA LEU A 83 -3.78 2.93 -5.57
C LEU A 83 -5.12 2.32 -5.19
N ASP A 84 -6.03 3.14 -4.68
CA ASP A 84 -7.41 2.75 -4.47
C ASP A 84 -8.24 3.06 -5.72
N ALA A 85 -8.56 2.03 -6.50
CA ALA A 85 -9.33 2.18 -7.73
C ALA A 85 -10.76 2.67 -7.47
N PHE A 86 -11.37 2.32 -6.33
CA PHE A 86 -12.73 2.78 -6.01
C PHE A 86 -12.76 4.24 -5.60
N ALA A 87 -11.73 4.70 -4.88
CA ALA A 87 -11.61 6.10 -4.51
C ALA A 87 -11.42 6.98 -5.74
N ASN A 88 -10.72 6.50 -6.77
CA ASN A 88 -10.36 7.26 -7.97
C ASN A 88 -11.27 7.01 -9.19
N ASP A 89 -12.35 6.23 -9.04
CA ASP A 89 -13.28 5.87 -10.13
C ASP A 89 -14.06 7.08 -10.70
N TYR A 90 -13.96 8.25 -10.06
CA TYR A 90 -14.55 9.50 -10.54
C TYR A 90 -13.64 10.30 -11.47
N LEU A 91 -12.36 9.95 -11.58
CA LEU A 91 -11.40 10.68 -12.41
C LEU A 91 -11.55 10.27 -13.87
N ASP A 92 -11.74 11.26 -14.75
CA ASP A 92 -11.95 11.05 -16.19
C ASP A 92 -10.76 10.38 -16.88
N ASP A 93 -9.55 10.44 -16.30
CA ASP A 93 -8.35 9.78 -16.81
C ASP A 93 -7.59 8.98 -15.71
N PRO A 94 -7.80 7.64 -15.65
CA PRO A 94 -7.05 6.76 -14.76
C PRO A 94 -5.53 6.78 -15.02
N PHE A 95 -5.10 7.04 -16.25
CA PHE A 95 -3.68 7.08 -16.60
C PHE A 95 -3.00 8.29 -15.97
N LEU A 96 -3.64 9.47 -16.00
CA LEU A 96 -3.12 10.67 -15.34
C LEU A 96 -2.91 10.43 -13.84
N THR A 97 -3.88 9.79 -13.19
CA THR A 97 -3.82 9.46 -11.75
C THR A 97 -2.62 8.56 -11.45
N ILE A 98 -2.47 7.47 -12.20
CA ILE A 98 -1.35 6.53 -12.04
C ILE A 98 -0.01 7.23 -12.27
N ALA A 99 0.08 8.02 -13.34
CA ALA A 99 1.34 8.66 -13.72
C ALA A 99 1.75 9.74 -12.71
N ALA A 100 0.79 10.47 -12.12
CA ALA A 100 1.06 11.44 -11.06
C ALA A 100 1.60 10.76 -9.79
N GLU A 101 1.04 9.62 -9.41
CA GLU A 101 1.49 8.83 -8.24
C GLU A 101 2.89 8.24 -8.47
N ILE A 102 3.17 7.72 -9.67
CA ILE A 102 4.51 7.25 -10.03
C ILE A 102 5.54 8.40 -9.98
N SER A 103 5.19 9.56 -10.55
CA SER A 103 6.07 10.73 -10.53
C SER A 103 6.37 11.21 -9.12
N GLN A 104 5.38 11.16 -8.21
CA GLN A 104 5.59 11.48 -6.79
C GLN A 104 6.51 10.47 -6.11
N ALA A 105 6.25 9.17 -6.28
CA ALA A 105 7.08 8.12 -5.69
C ALA A 105 8.54 8.19 -6.14
N PHE A 106 8.80 8.56 -7.40
CA PHE A 106 10.17 8.70 -7.90
C PHE A 106 10.92 9.89 -7.31
N LYS A 107 10.24 10.99 -6.97
CA LYS A 107 10.87 12.15 -6.32
C LYS A 107 11.34 11.85 -4.91
N ASP A 108 10.63 10.95 -4.23
CA ASP A 108 10.93 10.57 -2.85
C ASP A 108 11.94 9.40 -2.77
N SER A 109 12.26 8.76 -3.91
CA SER A 109 13.24 7.68 -3.97
C SER A 109 14.66 8.22 -4.20
N ASP A 110 15.59 7.84 -3.32
CA ASP A 110 17.02 8.18 -3.46
C ASP A 110 17.74 7.34 -4.53
N GLU A 111 17.11 6.28 -5.04
CA GLU A 111 17.71 5.34 -5.99
C GLU A 111 17.49 5.72 -7.47
N ILE A 112 16.51 6.58 -7.77
CA ILE A 112 16.16 6.95 -9.14
C ILE A 112 16.85 8.26 -9.52
N GLY A 113 17.55 8.26 -10.65
CA GLY A 113 18.29 9.42 -11.12
C GLY A 113 17.36 10.56 -11.55
N ILE A 114 17.76 11.82 -11.30
CA ILE A 114 17.03 13.01 -11.74
C ILE A 114 16.77 13.00 -13.26
N GLU A 115 17.69 12.44 -14.06
CA GLU A 115 17.52 12.30 -15.51
C GLU A 115 16.36 11.35 -15.86
N GLU A 116 16.21 10.24 -15.14
CA GLU A 116 15.13 9.25 -15.36
C GLU A 116 13.77 9.83 -14.95
N ILE A 117 13.75 10.59 -13.86
CA ILE A 117 12.55 11.33 -13.41
C ILE A 117 12.11 12.34 -14.48
N ASN A 118 13.06 13.09 -15.04
CA ASN A 118 12.77 14.08 -16.08
C ASN A 118 12.30 13.41 -17.38
N ASP A 119 12.93 12.31 -17.79
CA ASP A 119 12.51 11.53 -18.95
C ASP A 119 11.08 10.99 -18.79
N PHE A 120 10.77 10.39 -17.63
CA PHE A 120 9.43 9.92 -17.31
C PHE A 120 8.39 11.06 -17.37
N ASN A 121 8.68 12.19 -16.70
CA ASN A 121 7.77 13.34 -16.69
C ASN A 121 7.53 13.90 -18.10
N SER A 122 8.55 13.93 -18.96
CA SER A 122 8.42 14.39 -20.33
C SER A 122 7.53 13.49 -21.18
N LYS A 123 7.66 12.16 -21.01
CA LYS A 123 6.84 11.16 -21.70
C LYS A 123 5.38 11.25 -21.25
N THR A 124 5.16 11.34 -19.93
CA THR A 124 3.82 11.50 -19.35
C THR A 124 3.16 12.78 -19.84
N ALA A 125 3.85 13.92 -19.81
CA ALA A 125 3.32 15.19 -20.31
C ALA A 125 2.94 15.12 -21.80
N SER A 126 3.73 14.41 -22.61
CA SER A 126 3.42 14.22 -24.03
C SER A 126 2.09 13.48 -24.21
N VAL A 127 1.87 12.37 -23.50
CA VAL A 127 0.62 11.60 -23.60
C VAL A 127 -0.60 12.44 -23.19
N LEU A 128 -0.46 13.26 -22.15
CA LEU A 128 -1.54 14.11 -21.64
C LEU A 128 -1.89 15.29 -22.57
N ILE A 129 -0.95 15.76 -23.39
CA ILE A 129 -1.19 16.85 -24.36
C ILE A 129 -1.93 16.34 -25.61
N TYR A 130 -1.86 15.03 -25.89
CA TYR A 130 -2.47 14.43 -27.09
C TYR A 130 -3.82 13.73 -26.82
N ASN A 131 -4.30 13.71 -25.58
CA ASN A 131 -5.67 13.32 -25.21
C ASN A 131 -6.57 14.55 -25.05
#